data_AF-A0A075AR15-F1
#
_entry.id   AF-A0A075AR15-F1
#
_cell.length_a   1.000
_cell.length_b   1.000
_cell.length_c   1.000
_cell.angle_alpha   90.00
_cell.angle_beta   90.00
_cell.angle_gamma   90.00
#
_symmetry.space_group_name_H-M   'P 1'
#
loop_
_entity.id
_entity.type
_entity.pdbx_description
1 polymer ?
#
loop_
_entity_poly.entity_id
_entity_poly.type
_entity_poly.pdbx_seq_one_letter_code
_entity_poly.pdbx_strand_id
1 'polypeptide(L)'
;MKLPENIDLTKDKEVAWVGAHGYKKMIRFWFYEILYEDIVKQFDYYLRLDTDSFIHSPILEDPFEFMNFNNKSYAYRLITDEMPFVIEGLMDFVDNYIKSHETLAKTNNLYIPGPDKRKDYGCPQFYNNFEIVDIKRFKTPQMEEFFKAVDDTKRIFTHRWGDAPLRYIQTGKKKSGSSAILYMSIEITEKP
;
A
#
# COMPACT_ATOMS: atom_id res chain seq x y z
N MET A 1 2.02 18.92 3.06
CA MET A 1 2.52 18.07 1.95
C MET A 1 2.72 18.88 0.68
N LYS A 2 3.92 18.86 0.11
CA LYS A 2 4.27 19.57 -1.15
C LYS A 2 4.07 18.66 -2.35
N LEU A 3 3.78 19.23 -3.52
CA LEU A 3 3.83 18.49 -4.78
C LEU A 3 5.30 18.24 -5.16
N PRO A 4 5.60 17.17 -5.91
CA PRO A 4 6.92 16.99 -6.48
C PRO A 4 7.28 18.16 -7.41
N GLU A 5 8.57 18.50 -7.45
CA GLU A 5 9.06 19.53 -8.38
C GLU A 5 8.88 19.10 -9.84
N ASN A 6 8.65 20.08 -10.72
CA ASN A 6 8.54 19.92 -12.18
C ASN A 6 7.45 18.93 -12.64
N ILE A 7 6.37 18.79 -11.87
CA ILE A 7 5.27 17.92 -12.28
C ILE A 7 4.43 18.56 -13.39
N ASP A 8 4.31 17.84 -14.51
CA ASP A 8 3.43 18.20 -15.61
C ASP A 8 2.03 17.61 -15.38
N LEU A 9 1.14 18.45 -14.86
CA LEU A 9 -0.26 18.08 -14.58
C LEU A 9 -1.13 18.05 -15.84
N THR A 10 -0.62 18.42 -17.02
CA THR A 10 -1.39 18.24 -18.28
C THR A 10 -1.54 16.78 -18.67
N LYS A 11 -0.70 15.91 -18.09
CA LYS A 11 -0.77 14.44 -18.22
C LYS A 11 -1.69 13.80 -17.19
N ASP A 12 -2.36 14.61 -16.38
CA ASP A 12 -3.35 14.14 -15.43
C ASP A 12 -4.56 13.58 -16.19
N LYS A 13 -4.90 12.31 -15.94
CA LYS A 13 -6.14 11.75 -16.47
C LYS A 13 -7.33 12.39 -15.74
N GLU A 14 -8.08 13.23 -16.45
CA GLU A 14 -9.33 13.84 -15.99
C GLU A 14 -10.44 12.79 -15.82
N VAL A 15 -10.33 11.97 -14.78
CA VAL A 15 -11.45 11.16 -14.29
C VAL A 15 -11.90 11.78 -12.98
N ALA A 16 -13.19 12.12 -12.87
CA ALA A 16 -13.77 12.64 -11.64
C ALA A 16 -13.44 11.66 -10.49
N TRP A 17 -12.96 12.18 -9.35
CA TRP A 17 -12.30 11.48 -8.23
C TRP A 17 -10.81 11.15 -8.41
N VAL A 18 -10.39 10.68 -9.57
CA VAL A 18 -8.98 10.38 -9.89
C VAL A 18 -8.14 11.66 -10.00
N GLY A 19 -8.73 12.76 -10.49
CA GLY A 19 -8.06 14.05 -10.75
C GLY A 19 -7.96 15.02 -9.56
N ALA A 20 -8.53 14.69 -8.39
CA ALA A 20 -8.49 15.61 -7.24
C ALA A 20 -7.07 15.67 -6.64
N HIS A 21 -6.44 16.85 -6.67
CA HIS A 21 -5.10 17.06 -6.11
C HIS A 21 -4.98 16.64 -4.63
N GLY A 22 -6.05 16.84 -3.84
CA GLY A 22 -6.11 16.39 -2.46
C GLY A 22 -6.03 14.87 -2.33
N TYR A 23 -6.74 14.15 -3.19
CA TYR A 23 -6.76 12.68 -3.18
C TYR A 23 -5.39 12.09 -3.54
N LYS A 24 -4.67 12.67 -4.50
CA LYS A 24 -3.30 12.23 -4.86
C LYS A 24 -2.28 12.50 -3.77
N LYS A 25 -2.43 13.62 -3.05
CA LYS A 25 -1.63 13.90 -1.85
C LYS A 25 -1.94 12.87 -0.75
N MET A 26 -3.22 12.54 -0.54
CA MET A 26 -3.64 11.49 0.39
C MET A 26 -3.01 10.14 0.04
N ILE A 27 -3.01 9.75 -1.24
CA ILE A 27 -2.35 8.53 -1.71
C ILE A 27 -0.86 8.53 -1.32
N ARG A 28 -0.12 9.60 -1.66
CA ARG A 28 1.30 9.70 -1.34
C ARG A 28 1.56 9.66 0.17
N PHE A 29 0.69 10.30 0.94
CA PHE A 29 0.71 10.30 2.40
C PHE A 29 0.63 8.89 2.97
N TRP A 30 -0.46 8.19 2.65
CA TRP A 30 -0.72 6.86 3.18
C TRP A 30 0.23 5.82 2.63
N PHE A 31 0.70 5.98 1.38
CA PHE A 31 1.68 5.08 0.82
C PHE A 31 2.96 5.03 1.67
N TYR A 32 3.49 6.18 2.11
CA TYR A 32 4.77 6.17 2.82
C TYR A 32 5.00 7.30 3.84
N GLU A 33 4.51 8.53 3.59
CA GLU A 33 4.86 9.68 4.44
C GLU A 33 4.28 9.59 5.86
N ILE A 34 3.16 8.87 6.06
CA ILE A 34 2.58 8.59 7.38
C ILE A 34 3.60 7.98 8.37
N LEU A 35 4.55 7.16 7.89
CA LEU A 35 5.60 6.52 8.69
C LEU A 35 6.62 7.52 9.27
N TYR A 36 6.56 8.77 8.80
CA TYR A 36 7.43 9.87 9.19
C TYR A 36 6.70 10.99 9.94
N GLU A 37 5.43 10.81 10.28
CA GLU A 37 4.73 11.71 11.20
C GLU A 37 5.24 11.52 12.63
N ASP A 38 5.47 12.62 13.34
CA ASP A 38 6.11 12.58 14.67
C ASP A 38 5.25 11.83 15.71
N ILE A 39 3.93 11.84 15.55
CA ILE A 39 3.04 11.04 16.39
C ILE A 39 3.16 9.54 16.07
N VAL A 40 3.29 9.16 14.79
CA VAL A 40 3.34 7.77 14.36
C VAL A 40 4.67 7.12 14.75
N LYS A 41 5.78 7.86 14.64
CA LYS A 41 7.14 7.37 14.99
C LYS A 41 7.28 6.86 16.43
N GLN A 42 6.35 7.20 17.32
CA GLN A 42 6.37 6.81 18.73
C GLN A 42 5.82 5.40 18.97
N PHE A 43 5.20 4.77 17.97
CA PHE A 43 4.57 3.47 18.08
C PHE A 43 5.28 2.41 17.23
N ASP A 44 5.09 1.14 17.59
CA ASP A 44 5.54 0.01 16.76
C ASP A 44 4.54 -0.32 15.64
N TYR A 45 3.24 -0.11 15.91
CA TYR A 45 2.15 -0.36 14.97
C TYR A 45 1.23 0.86 14.85
N TYR A 46 0.58 1.00 13.69
CA TYR A 46 -0.61 1.83 13.55
C TYR A 46 -1.76 1.02 12.96
N LEU A 47 -2.99 1.43 13.25
CA LEU A 47 -4.21 0.95 12.58
C LEU A 47 -4.83 2.12 11.83
N ARG A 48 -5.05 1.94 10.52
CA ARG A 48 -5.85 2.86 9.70
C ARG A 48 -7.30 2.39 9.70
N LEU A 49 -8.22 3.33 9.92
CA LEU A 49 -9.66 3.15 9.78
C LEU A 49 -10.23 4.44 9.19
N ASP A 50 -10.79 4.34 7.98
CA ASP A 50 -11.35 5.52 7.32
C ASP A 50 -12.65 5.99 8.02
N THR A 51 -12.97 7.28 7.91
CA THR A 51 -14.00 7.95 8.72
C THR A 51 -15.44 7.48 8.45
N ASP A 52 -15.64 6.78 7.34
CA ASP A 52 -16.89 6.19 6.89
C ASP A 52 -16.98 4.69 7.20
N SER A 53 -16.01 4.12 7.91
CA SER A 53 -15.99 2.71 8.32
C SER A 53 -16.72 2.47 9.64
N PHE A 54 -17.50 1.39 9.70
CA PHE A 54 -18.26 0.95 10.87
C PHE A 54 -17.90 -0.50 11.21
N ILE A 55 -17.42 -0.73 12.44
CA ILE A 55 -17.11 -2.07 12.94
C ILE A 55 -18.37 -2.65 13.60
N HIS A 56 -18.87 -3.79 13.10
CA HIS A 56 -20.10 -4.42 13.58
C HIS A 56 -19.85 -5.62 14.50
N SER A 57 -18.73 -6.32 14.30
CA SER A 57 -18.35 -7.46 15.12
C SER A 57 -17.55 -7.01 16.35
N PRO A 58 -17.70 -7.67 17.51
CA PRO A 58 -16.84 -7.41 18.66
C PRO A 58 -15.38 -7.75 18.35
N ILE A 59 -14.46 -6.93 18.85
CA ILE A 59 -13.02 -7.21 18.83
C ILE A 59 -12.70 -7.99 20.11
N LEU A 60 -12.47 -9.30 19.97
CA LEU A 60 -12.33 -10.22 21.10
C LEU A 60 -10.91 -10.30 21.68
N GLU A 61 -9.90 -9.88 20.92
CA GLU A 61 -8.50 -9.87 21.28
C GLU A 61 -7.87 -8.52 20.88
N ASP A 62 -6.84 -8.07 21.61
CA ASP A 62 -6.10 -6.88 21.20
C ASP A 62 -5.35 -7.19 19.90
N PRO A 63 -5.67 -6.49 18.80
CA PRO A 63 -5.10 -6.82 17.50
C PRO A 63 -3.60 -6.51 17.44
N PHE A 64 -3.10 -5.54 18.21
CA PHE A 64 -1.68 -5.21 18.26
C PHE A 64 -0.89 -6.25 19.05
N GLU A 65 -1.44 -6.73 20.18
CA GLU A 65 -0.83 -7.85 20.92
C GLU A 65 -0.76 -9.11 20.05
N PHE A 66 -1.84 -9.44 19.34
CA PHE A 66 -1.86 -10.58 18.43
C PHE A 66 -0.80 -10.44 17.33
N MET A 67 -0.71 -9.25 16.72
CA MET A 67 0.26 -8.95 15.68
C MET A 67 1.70 -9.14 16.18
N ASN A 68 2.02 -8.56 17.35
CA ASN A 68 3.33 -8.67 17.95
C ASN A 68 3.69 -10.11 18.33
N PHE A 69 2.79 -10.80 19.05
CA PHE A 69 3.00 -12.19 19.50
C PHE A 69 3.24 -13.15 18.32
N ASN A 70 2.51 -12.95 17.22
CA ASN A 70 2.58 -13.82 16.04
C ASN A 70 3.54 -13.32 14.95
N ASN A 71 4.40 -12.34 15.26
CA ASN A 71 5.35 -11.72 14.33
C ASN A 71 4.71 -11.29 13.00
N LYS A 72 3.54 -10.65 13.09
CA LYS A 72 2.82 -10.10 11.95
C LYS A 72 3.26 -8.67 11.70
N SER A 73 3.39 -8.35 10.43
CA SER A 73 3.83 -7.03 9.97
C SER A 73 2.77 -6.25 9.21
N TYR A 74 1.74 -6.94 8.74
CA TYR A 74 0.62 -6.31 8.04
C TYR A 74 -0.67 -7.08 8.31
N ALA A 75 -1.78 -6.39 8.58
CA ALA A 75 -3.10 -6.98 8.67
C ALA A 75 -4.09 -6.33 7.69
N TYR A 76 -4.98 -7.13 7.13
CA TYR A 76 -6.00 -6.68 6.19
C TYR A 76 -7.33 -7.38 6.42
N ARG A 77 -8.41 -6.81 5.87
CA ARG A 77 -9.76 -7.39 5.92
C ARG A 77 -10.29 -7.81 4.55
N LEU A 78 -9.91 -7.11 3.49
CA LEU A 78 -10.40 -7.39 2.14
C LEU A 78 -9.27 -7.29 1.11
N ILE A 79 -9.32 -8.16 0.11
CA ILE A 79 -8.57 -8.00 -1.13
C ILE A 79 -9.57 -7.63 -2.21
N THR A 80 -9.29 -6.55 -2.92
CA THR A 80 -10.03 -6.14 -4.13
C THR A 80 -9.06 -6.07 -5.29
N ASP A 81 -9.58 -5.83 -6.49
CA ASP A 81 -8.76 -5.53 -7.66
C ASP A 81 -8.87 -4.05 -8.01
N GLU A 82 -7.74 -3.45 -8.36
CA GLU A 82 -7.67 -2.06 -8.80
C GLU A 82 -8.07 -1.91 -10.27
N MET A 83 -8.67 -0.79 -10.64
CA MET A 83 -9.08 -0.53 -12.02
C MET A 83 -7.86 -0.49 -12.97
N PRO A 84 -7.85 -1.20 -14.11
CA PRO A 84 -6.66 -1.27 -14.98
C PRO A 84 -6.14 0.10 -15.47
N PHE A 85 -7.03 1.06 -15.76
CA PHE A 85 -6.65 2.34 -16.39
C PHE A 85 -5.87 3.31 -15.49
N VAL A 86 -5.93 3.13 -14.17
CA VAL A 86 -5.24 3.94 -13.13
C VAL A 86 -3.91 3.32 -12.68
N ILE A 87 -3.69 2.03 -12.97
CA ILE A 87 -2.41 1.35 -12.69
C ILE A 87 -1.61 1.12 -13.97
N GLU A 88 -1.91 1.85 -15.02
CA GLU A 88 -1.17 1.78 -16.27
C GLU A 88 0.34 2.00 -16.02
N GLY A 89 1.15 1.06 -16.51
CA GLY A 89 2.60 1.02 -16.35
C GLY A 89 3.10 0.65 -14.94
N LEU A 90 2.24 0.43 -13.94
CA LEU A 90 2.66 0.08 -12.58
C LEU A 90 3.42 -1.25 -12.55
N MET A 91 2.87 -2.29 -13.17
CA MET A 91 3.49 -3.61 -13.16
C MET A 91 4.79 -3.65 -13.96
N ASP A 92 4.87 -2.93 -15.08
CA ASP A 92 6.11 -2.81 -15.85
C ASP A 92 7.20 -2.09 -15.06
N PHE A 93 6.82 -1.04 -14.33
CA PHE A 93 7.71 -0.35 -13.41
C PHE A 93 8.22 -1.29 -12.32
N VAL A 94 7.33 -2.05 -11.67
CA VAL A 94 7.70 -3.00 -10.60
C VAL A 94 8.65 -4.07 -11.13
N ASP A 95 8.37 -4.64 -12.31
CA ASP A 95 9.24 -5.64 -12.92
C ASP A 95 10.63 -5.07 -13.25
N ASN A 96 10.69 -3.86 -13.81
CA ASN A 96 11.95 -3.21 -14.14
C ASN A 96 12.74 -2.81 -12.90
N TYR A 97 12.06 -2.29 -11.87
CA TYR A 97 12.66 -1.97 -10.58
C TYR A 97 13.29 -3.22 -9.94
N ILE A 98 12.58 -4.36 -9.94
CA ILE A 98 13.12 -5.58 -9.34
C ILE A 98 14.29 -6.14 -10.15
N LYS A 99 14.23 -6.07 -11.48
CA LYS A 99 15.35 -6.48 -12.36
C LYS A 99 16.61 -5.64 -12.11
N SER A 100 16.47 -4.34 -11.85
CA SER A 100 17.62 -3.46 -11.59
C SER A 100 18.14 -3.52 -10.14
N HIS A 101 17.43 -4.19 -9.23
CA HIS A 101 17.81 -4.30 -7.81
C HIS A 101 17.95 -5.77 -7.38
N GLU A 102 19.05 -6.42 -7.79
CA GLU A 102 19.30 -7.87 -7.59
C GLU A 102 19.18 -8.36 -6.13
N THR A 103 19.43 -7.48 -5.14
CA THR A 103 19.30 -7.80 -3.71
C THR A 103 17.83 -7.86 -3.25
N LEU A 104 16.93 -7.14 -3.91
CA LEU A 104 15.50 -7.12 -3.58
C LEU A 104 14.79 -8.41 -4.03
N ALA A 105 15.22 -8.98 -5.16
CA ALA A 105 14.72 -10.26 -5.64
C ALA A 105 14.97 -11.41 -4.65
N LYS A 106 15.98 -11.27 -3.78
CA LYS A 106 16.40 -12.29 -2.80
C LYS A 106 15.79 -12.13 -1.41
N THR A 107 15.26 -10.95 -1.08
CA THR A 107 14.86 -10.60 0.30
C THR A 107 13.37 -10.81 0.59
N ASN A 108 12.57 -11.18 -0.42
CA ASN A 108 11.10 -11.28 -0.33
C ASN A 108 10.42 -9.98 0.08
N ASN A 109 11.09 -8.83 -0.07
CA ASN A 109 10.57 -7.55 0.41
C ASN A 109 9.39 -7.06 -0.42
N LEU A 110 9.30 -7.39 -1.71
CA LEU A 110 8.20 -7.00 -2.59
C LEU A 110 7.36 -8.20 -3.07
N TYR A 111 6.04 -8.07 -3.02
CA TYR A 111 5.10 -9.02 -3.61
C TYR A 111 4.90 -8.67 -5.08
N ILE A 112 5.05 -9.68 -5.93
CA ILE A 112 4.85 -9.52 -7.36
C ILE A 112 3.67 -10.44 -7.75
N PRO A 113 2.51 -9.89 -8.12
CA PRO A 113 1.45 -10.65 -8.76
C PRO A 113 2.00 -11.40 -9.99
N GLY A 114 1.65 -12.68 -10.15
CA GLY A 114 2.01 -13.45 -11.35
C GLY A 114 1.39 -12.85 -12.61
N PRO A 115 1.95 -13.09 -13.81
CA PRO A 115 1.51 -12.48 -15.06
C PRO A 115 0.01 -12.67 -15.37
N ASP A 116 -0.57 -13.80 -14.96
CA ASP A 116 -2.00 -14.10 -15.12
C ASP A 116 -2.91 -13.17 -14.30
N LYS A 117 -2.37 -12.60 -13.21
CA LYS A 117 -3.05 -11.62 -12.36
C LYS A 117 -2.84 -10.18 -12.81
N ARG A 118 -2.33 -9.94 -14.03
CA ARG A 118 -1.95 -8.61 -14.53
C ARG A 118 -2.63 -8.19 -15.83
N LYS A 119 -3.08 -9.13 -16.65
CA LYS A 119 -3.46 -8.83 -18.05
C LYS A 119 -4.89 -8.34 -18.23
N ASP A 120 -5.84 -8.83 -17.42
CA ASP A 120 -7.26 -8.62 -17.73
C ASP A 120 -8.14 -8.13 -16.55
N TYR A 121 -7.63 -8.15 -15.30
CA TYR A 121 -8.47 -7.95 -14.10
C TYR A 121 -8.00 -6.87 -13.12
N GLY A 122 -6.91 -6.14 -13.39
CA GLY A 122 -6.35 -5.17 -12.46
C GLY A 122 -5.14 -5.68 -11.68
N CYS A 123 -4.75 -4.96 -10.63
CA CYS A 123 -3.74 -5.42 -9.66
C CYS A 123 -4.48 -5.75 -8.35
N PRO A 124 -4.28 -6.94 -7.77
CA PRO A 124 -4.81 -7.22 -6.44
C PRO A 124 -4.23 -6.22 -5.45
N GLN A 125 -5.07 -5.76 -4.53
CA GLN A 125 -4.73 -4.79 -3.51
C GLN A 125 -5.40 -5.15 -2.19
N PHE A 126 -4.76 -4.80 -1.08
CA PHE A 126 -5.47 -4.75 0.19
C PHE A 126 -6.36 -3.52 0.17
N TYR A 127 -7.64 -3.70 0.43
CA TYR A 127 -8.53 -2.56 0.65
C TYR A 127 -8.14 -1.94 1.99
N ASN A 128 -7.31 -0.90 1.93
CA ASN A 128 -6.49 -0.41 3.03
C ASN A 128 -7.10 0.78 3.77
N ASN A 129 -8.38 1.09 3.50
CA ASN A 129 -9.24 1.80 4.44
C ASN A 129 -9.24 1.14 5.84
N PHE A 130 -8.92 -0.15 5.90
CA PHE A 130 -8.51 -0.89 7.07
C PHE A 130 -7.15 -1.54 6.85
N GLU A 131 -6.14 -1.13 7.61
CA GLU A 131 -4.84 -1.82 7.68
C GLU A 131 -4.24 -1.72 9.09
N ILE A 132 -3.52 -2.75 9.53
CA ILE A 132 -2.60 -2.65 10.67
C ILE A 132 -1.18 -2.86 10.15
N VAL A 133 -0.28 -1.93 10.46
CA VAL A 133 1.05 -1.89 9.86
C VAL A 133 2.13 -1.81 10.93
N ASP A 134 3.11 -2.71 10.84
CA ASP A 134 4.37 -2.62 11.60
C ASP A 134 5.25 -1.52 10.99
N ILE A 135 5.44 -0.43 11.74
CA ILE A 135 6.16 0.74 11.27
C ILE A 135 7.62 0.40 10.93
N LYS A 136 8.28 -0.44 11.74
CA LYS A 136 9.69 -0.81 11.53
C LYS A 136 9.86 -1.66 10.26
N ARG A 137 8.92 -2.57 9.97
CA ARG A 137 8.97 -3.41 8.76
C ARG A 137 8.88 -2.59 7.46
N PHE A 138 8.12 -1.51 7.47
CA PHE A 138 7.91 -0.65 6.30
C PHE A 138 8.88 0.53 6.23
N LYS A 139 9.59 0.83 7.32
CA LYS A 139 10.59 1.91 7.39
C LYS A 139 12.03 1.40 7.27
N THR A 140 12.26 0.55 6.28
CA THR A 140 13.63 0.09 5.93
C THR A 140 14.19 0.91 4.77
N PRO A 141 15.53 0.99 4.61
CA PRO A 141 16.15 1.68 3.47
C PRO A 141 15.63 1.18 2.11
N GLN A 142 15.34 -0.12 1.99
CA GLN A 142 14.79 -0.71 0.76
C GLN A 142 13.37 -0.24 0.46
N MET A 143 12.55 -0.04 1.49
CA MET A 143 11.18 0.47 1.32
C MET A 143 11.20 1.97 1.01
N GLU A 144 12.14 2.71 1.60
CA GLU A 144 12.35 4.13 1.28
C GLU A 144 12.82 4.31 -0.16
N GLU A 145 13.77 3.48 -0.61
CA GLU A 145 14.26 3.46 -1.99
C GLU A 145 13.12 3.15 -2.97
N PHE A 146 12.28 2.15 -2.67
CA PHE A 146 11.12 1.82 -3.49
C PHE A 146 10.12 2.98 -3.55
N PHE A 147 9.83 3.63 -2.41
CA PHE A 147 9.00 4.82 -2.36
C PHE A 147 9.55 5.94 -3.25
N LYS A 148 10.85 6.24 -3.14
CA LYS A 148 11.51 7.27 -3.98
C LYS A 148 11.41 6.94 -5.46
N ALA A 149 11.71 5.69 -5.83
CA ALA A 149 11.61 5.23 -7.21
C ALA A 149 10.18 5.39 -7.77
N VAL A 150 9.15 5.08 -6.96
CA VAL A 150 7.74 5.31 -7.33
C VAL A 150 7.44 6.80 -7.44
N ASP A 151 7.82 7.62 -6.46
CA ASP A 151 7.55 9.06 -6.43
C ASP A 151 8.24 9.81 -7.58
N ASP A 152 9.41 9.33 -8.02
CA ASP A 152 10.16 9.86 -9.15
C ASP A 152 9.47 9.61 -10.50
N THR A 153 8.65 8.57 -10.62
CA THR A 153 7.81 8.38 -11.82
C THR A 153 6.74 9.47 -11.96
N LYS A 154 6.41 10.17 -10.87
CA LYS A 154 5.28 11.12 -10.76
C LYS A 154 3.92 10.48 -11.10
N ARG A 155 3.82 9.14 -11.15
CA ARG A 155 2.59 8.42 -11.56
C ARG A 155 1.52 8.32 -10.49
N ILE A 156 1.86 8.52 -9.21
CA ILE A 156 0.84 8.80 -8.17
C ILE A 156 -0.03 9.99 -8.60
N PHE A 157 0.60 11.03 -9.15
CA PHE A 157 -0.09 12.26 -9.49
C PHE A 157 -0.61 12.33 -10.93
N THR A 158 0.07 11.69 -11.89
CA THR A 158 -0.35 11.72 -13.30
C THR A 158 -1.29 10.56 -13.67
N HIS A 159 -1.19 9.43 -12.98
CA HIS A 159 -1.94 8.20 -13.31
C HIS A 159 -2.81 7.66 -12.16
N ARG A 160 -2.64 8.18 -10.93
CA ARG A 160 -3.31 7.68 -9.72
C ARG A 160 -2.90 6.24 -9.39
N TRP A 161 -1.60 6.01 -9.33
CA TRP A 161 -1.08 4.82 -8.65
C TRP A 161 -1.44 4.91 -7.17
N GLY A 162 -2.46 4.16 -6.76
CA GLY A 162 -3.03 4.20 -5.41
C GLY A 162 -2.08 3.66 -4.35
N ASP A 163 -2.32 4.03 -3.10
CA ASP A 163 -1.59 3.53 -1.94
C ASP A 163 -1.91 2.07 -1.66
N ALA A 164 -3.15 1.62 -1.89
CA ALA A 164 -3.57 0.23 -1.75
C ALA A 164 -2.78 -0.78 -2.62
N PRO A 165 -2.65 -0.62 -3.96
CA PRO A 165 -1.85 -1.54 -4.77
C PRO A 165 -0.35 -1.42 -4.47
N LEU A 166 0.14 -0.21 -4.20
CA LEU A 166 1.54 0.02 -3.84
C LEU A 166 1.91 -0.62 -2.49
N ARG A 167 1.02 -0.53 -1.49
CA ARG A 167 1.16 -1.19 -0.20
C ARG A 167 1.12 -2.71 -0.36
N TYR A 168 0.20 -3.22 -1.17
CA TYR A 168 0.14 -4.64 -1.49
C TYR A 168 1.47 -5.15 -2.04
N ILE A 169 2.11 -4.40 -2.95
CA ILE A 169 3.46 -4.69 -3.45
C ILE A 169 4.51 -4.64 -2.32
N GLN A 170 4.47 -3.67 -1.40
CA GLN A 170 5.43 -3.56 -0.28
C GLN A 170 5.32 -4.68 0.77
N THR A 171 4.20 -5.39 0.88
CA THR A 171 4.06 -6.45 1.89
C THR A 171 4.99 -7.65 1.68
N GLY A 172 5.49 -7.86 0.46
CA GLY A 172 6.46 -8.92 0.20
C GLY A 172 5.87 -10.32 -0.07
N LYS A 173 6.72 -11.26 -0.48
CA LYS A 173 6.34 -12.67 -0.64
C LYS A 173 6.39 -13.41 0.70
N LYS A 174 5.52 -14.42 0.87
CA LYS A 174 5.61 -15.38 1.99
C LYS A 174 7.03 -15.98 2.06
N LYS A 175 7.74 -15.78 3.16
CA LYS A 175 8.82 -16.71 3.54
C LYS A 175 8.19 -18.04 3.94
N SER A 176 8.84 -19.16 3.67
CA SER A 176 8.37 -20.49 4.09
C SER A 176 8.23 -20.51 5.63
N GLY A 177 6.99 -20.54 6.12
CA GLY A 177 6.63 -20.34 7.53
C GLY A 177 5.24 -19.70 7.68
N SER A 178 4.87 -19.31 8.90
CA SER A 178 3.63 -18.55 9.16
C SER A 178 3.70 -17.19 8.43
N SER A 179 2.60 -16.81 7.76
CA SER A 179 2.53 -15.58 6.97
C SER A 179 2.79 -14.36 7.86
N ALA A 180 3.67 -13.45 7.42
CA ALA A 180 3.87 -12.13 8.03
C ALA A 180 2.68 -11.17 7.78
N ILE A 181 1.74 -11.61 6.94
CA ILE A 181 0.48 -10.93 6.61
C ILE A 181 -0.66 -11.70 7.29
N LEU A 182 -1.53 -10.98 8.01
CA LEU A 182 -2.69 -11.49 8.73
C LEU A 182 -3.99 -11.09 8.03
N TYR A 183 -4.87 -12.06 7.80
CA TYR A 183 -6.27 -11.77 7.50
C TYR A 183 -7.03 -11.61 8.82
N MET A 184 -7.78 -10.52 8.97
CA MET A 184 -8.63 -10.26 10.12
C MET A 184 -10.09 -10.48 9.77
N SER A 185 -10.73 -11.39 10.50
CA SER A 185 -12.16 -11.69 10.36
C SER A 185 -13.00 -10.69 11.19
N ILE A 186 -12.94 -9.41 10.82
CA ILE A 186 -13.74 -8.33 11.43
C ILE A 186 -14.80 -7.89 10.41
N GLU A 187 -16.04 -7.76 10.86
CA GLU A 187 -17.12 -7.23 10.04
C GLU A 187 -17.07 -5.70 10.04
N ILE A 188 -16.75 -5.13 8.87
CA ILE A 188 -16.72 -3.69 8.63
C ILE A 188 -17.57 -3.37 7.42
N THR A 189 -18.43 -2.35 7.53
CA THR A 189 -19.12 -1.73 6.39
C THR A 189 -18.68 -0.29 6.23
N GLU A 190 -18.76 0.24 5.02
CA GLU A 190 -18.61 1.66 4.75
C GLU A 190 -19.98 2.28 4.50
N LYS A 191 -20.11 3.60 4.74
CA LYS A 191 -21.28 4.32 4.22
C LYS A 191 -21.29 4.23 2.68
N PRO A 192 -22.46 3.97 2.06
CA PRO A 192 -22.61 3.98 0.61
C PRO A 192 -22.38 5.37 0.00
#